data_AF-A0A7C3DSW6-F1
#
_entry.id   AF-A0A7C3DSW6-F1
#
_cell.length_a   1.000
_cell.length_b   1.000
_cell.length_c   1.000
_cell.angle_alpha   90.00
_cell.angle_beta   90.00
_cell.angle_gamma   90.00
#
_symmetry.space_group_name_H-M   'P 1'
#
loop_
_entity.id
_entity.type
_entity.pdbx_description
1 polymer ?
#
loop_
_entity_poly.entity_id
_entity_poly.type
_entity_poly.pdbx_seq_one_letter_code
_entity_poly.pdbx_strand_id
1 'polypeptide(L)'
;MIYNVKIRFIIALQVLAFPAALSQSLLDQSAFFAGGTADAQKIFQAYAGPWASMYGHSLNNGWVNTAKTHKPFGFDLTITNTVAIAPRSEKTFDIAELGLNQLGKSNGSTTVAQTTVGNNNKKNDRPSLDLLSPYGTYSNVLSMPKGSGFPATILPAIQIGMGLMKETEISIRYSPPINYGRYGTINHWGIAMKHNLRQYLPAARLLPFDISVMAAISQLNNKTDVTNDPQQYLFDPGITFDKTDRSIKMGVTAWNTILSASTSLPFFNIIGSIGYSGIMARMKATGTYPIPSGETDASGNMLLIHRENMVNDPMN
;
A
#
# COMPACT_ATOMS: atom_id res chain seq x y z
N MET A 1 33.68 34.73 0.91
CA MET A 1 33.12 33.78 1.90
C MET A 1 32.92 32.46 1.17
N ILE A 2 33.91 31.56 1.25
CA ILE A 2 33.89 30.28 0.51
C ILE A 2 33.10 29.29 1.38
N TYR A 3 31.87 28.96 0.97
CA TYR A 3 31.09 27.92 1.61
C TYR A 3 31.71 26.56 1.25
N ASN A 4 32.44 25.97 2.19
CA ASN A 4 32.91 24.59 2.09
C ASN A 4 31.70 23.64 2.20
N VAL A 5 31.14 23.26 1.06
CA VAL A 5 30.16 22.17 0.97
C VAL A 5 30.91 20.87 1.24
N LYS A 6 30.85 20.38 2.48
CA LYS A 6 31.34 19.03 2.82
C LYS A 6 30.30 18.00 2.37
N ILE A 7 30.44 17.51 1.13
CA ILE A 7 29.68 16.36 0.64
C ILE A 7 30.22 15.11 1.36
N ARG A 8 29.45 14.59 2.31
CA ARG A 8 29.74 13.29 2.93
C ARG A 8 29.02 12.21 2.13
N PHE A 9 29.76 11.42 1.36
CA PHE A 9 29.23 10.20 0.76
C PHE A 9 29.03 9.15 1.85
N ILE A 10 27.78 8.93 2.27
CA ILE A 10 27.41 7.71 2.98
C ILE A 10 27.29 6.63 1.90
N ILE A 11 28.35 5.83 1.73
CA ILE A 11 28.32 4.67 0.84
C ILE A 11 27.59 3.55 1.57
N ALA A 12 26.27 3.49 1.44
CA ALA A 12 25.53 2.26 1.63
C ALA A 12 25.56 1.52 0.29
N LEU A 13 26.25 0.38 0.22
CA LEU A 13 26.24 -0.52 -0.95
C LEU A 13 24.83 -1.12 -1.07
N GLN A 14 23.91 -0.34 -1.63
CA GLN A 14 22.55 -0.79 -1.93
C GLN A 14 22.57 -1.38 -3.33
N VAL A 15 22.61 -2.71 -3.41
CA VAL A 15 22.37 -3.42 -4.66
C VAL A 15 20.93 -3.11 -5.08
N LEU A 16 20.79 -2.18 -6.02
CA LEU A 16 19.53 -1.86 -6.72
C LEU A 16 19.17 -3.00 -7.69
N ALA A 17 19.05 -4.22 -7.18
CA ALA A 17 18.33 -5.26 -7.90
C ALA A 17 16.84 -4.99 -7.67
N PHE A 18 16.18 -4.37 -8.65
CA PHE A 18 14.72 -4.32 -8.73
C PHE A 18 14.24 -5.63 -9.35
N PRO A 19 13.84 -6.67 -8.59
CA PRO A 19 13.19 -7.81 -9.21
C PRO A 19 11.85 -7.35 -9.79
N ALA A 20 11.72 -7.44 -11.10
CA ALA A 20 10.47 -7.25 -11.86
C ALA A 20 9.32 -8.21 -11.44
N ALA A 21 9.55 -9.06 -10.43
CA ALA A 21 8.60 -10.01 -9.88
C ALA A 21 7.56 -9.37 -8.93
N LEU A 22 7.70 -8.09 -8.58
CA LEU A 22 6.90 -7.39 -7.55
C LEU A 22 5.39 -7.27 -7.83
N SER A 23 4.92 -7.59 -9.04
CA SER A 23 3.76 -6.89 -9.57
C SER A 23 2.57 -7.76 -10.00
N GLN A 24 2.63 -9.10 -9.98
CA GLN A 24 1.60 -9.93 -10.65
C GLN A 24 0.20 -9.99 -10.01
N SER A 25 -0.06 -9.37 -8.86
CA SER A 25 -1.23 -9.68 -8.02
C SER A 25 -2.14 -8.48 -7.67
N LEU A 26 -1.79 -7.26 -8.09
CA LEU A 26 -2.47 -6.04 -7.62
C LEU A 26 -3.58 -5.56 -8.59
N LEU A 27 -4.75 -6.20 -8.46
CA LEU A 27 -6.08 -5.57 -8.65
C LEU A 27 -6.62 -5.36 -10.08
N ASP A 28 -6.48 -6.35 -10.96
CA ASP A 28 -7.44 -6.55 -12.07
C ASP A 28 -8.49 -7.58 -11.64
N GLN A 29 -9.35 -7.18 -10.69
CA GLN A 29 -10.30 -8.09 -10.02
C GLN A 29 -11.69 -7.46 -9.91
N SER A 30 -12.24 -7.02 -11.04
CA SER A 30 -13.67 -6.65 -11.16
C SER A 30 -14.59 -7.73 -10.61
N ALA A 31 -14.17 -9.00 -10.64
CA ALA A 31 -14.89 -10.14 -10.07
C ALA A 31 -15.11 -10.06 -8.55
N PHE A 32 -14.37 -9.23 -7.80
CA PHE A 32 -14.62 -9.06 -6.35
C PHE A 32 -16.00 -8.45 -6.08
N PHE A 33 -16.54 -7.71 -7.05
CA PHE A 33 -17.89 -7.17 -6.97
C PHE A 33 -18.98 -8.20 -7.25
N ALA A 34 -18.66 -9.47 -7.53
CA ALA A 34 -19.65 -10.51 -7.79
C ALA A 34 -20.71 -10.63 -6.66
N GLY A 35 -20.29 -10.46 -5.41
CA GLY A 35 -21.17 -10.47 -4.22
C GLY A 35 -21.76 -9.11 -3.84
N GLY A 36 -21.64 -8.11 -4.71
CA GLY A 36 -21.93 -6.72 -4.39
C GLY A 36 -20.83 -6.01 -3.61
N THR A 37 -21.04 -4.71 -3.38
CA THR A 37 -20.05 -3.78 -2.81
C THR A 37 -19.59 -4.16 -1.40
N ALA A 38 -20.51 -4.60 -0.53
CA ALA A 38 -20.17 -4.86 0.87
C ALA A 38 -19.20 -6.04 1.03
N ASP A 39 -19.40 -7.10 0.24
CA ASP A 39 -18.51 -8.26 0.23
C ASP A 39 -17.20 -7.92 -0.47
N ALA A 40 -17.25 -7.16 -1.58
CA ALA A 40 -16.06 -6.68 -2.26
C ALA A 40 -15.13 -5.90 -1.32
N GLN A 41 -15.69 -4.98 -0.51
CA GLN A 41 -14.92 -4.20 0.47
C GLN A 41 -14.15 -5.10 1.45
N LYS A 42 -14.81 -6.11 2.01
CA LYS A 42 -14.19 -7.07 2.95
C LYS A 42 -13.10 -7.89 2.28
N ILE A 43 -13.37 -8.42 1.08
CA ILE A 43 -12.42 -9.22 0.32
C ILE A 43 -11.19 -8.38 -0.05
N PHE A 44 -11.39 -7.17 -0.59
CA PHE A 44 -10.28 -6.29 -0.91
C PHE A 44 -9.47 -5.90 0.34
N GLN A 45 -10.13 -5.61 1.47
CA GLN A 45 -9.43 -5.29 2.71
C GLN A 45 -8.54 -6.44 3.18
N ALA A 46 -9.05 -7.67 3.17
CA ALA A 46 -8.27 -8.86 3.54
C ALA A 46 -7.15 -9.15 2.55
N TYR A 47 -7.42 -8.98 1.24
CA TYR A 47 -6.47 -9.29 0.18
C TYR A 47 -5.36 -8.24 0.02
N ALA A 48 -5.69 -6.94 0.04
CA ALA A 48 -4.76 -5.84 -0.23
C ALA A 48 -4.29 -5.11 1.05
N GLY A 49 -4.94 -5.33 2.20
CA GLY A 49 -4.58 -4.73 3.48
C GLY A 49 -3.11 -4.94 3.87
N PRO A 50 -2.56 -6.17 3.81
CA PRO A 50 -1.14 -6.41 4.08
C PRO A 50 -0.19 -5.61 3.20
N TRP A 51 -0.52 -5.44 1.91
CA TRP A 51 0.28 -4.61 1.01
C TRP A 51 0.28 -3.15 1.45
N ALA A 52 -0.89 -2.61 1.81
CA ALA A 52 -1.02 -1.25 2.29
C ALA A 52 -0.29 -1.04 3.63
N SER A 53 -0.36 -2.01 4.54
CA SER A 53 0.38 -2.03 5.80
C SER A 53 1.88 -1.97 5.58
N MET A 54 2.42 -2.84 4.71
CA MET A 54 3.85 -2.85 4.39
C MET A 54 4.34 -1.53 3.80
N TYR A 55 3.63 -0.96 2.83
CA TYR A 55 3.99 0.34 2.28
C TYR A 55 3.85 1.45 3.32
N GLY A 56 2.85 1.40 4.20
CA GLY A 56 2.73 2.32 5.34
C GLY A 56 3.95 2.26 6.27
N HIS A 57 4.45 1.06 6.57
CA HIS A 57 5.67 0.88 7.35
C HIS A 57 6.92 1.40 6.62
N SER A 58 7.04 1.14 5.30
CA SER A 58 8.12 1.72 4.48
C SER A 58 8.12 3.24 4.52
N LEU A 59 6.95 3.88 4.40
CA LEU A 59 6.81 5.34 4.43
C LEU A 59 7.23 5.94 5.79
N ASN A 60 6.97 5.23 6.89
CA ASN A 60 7.36 5.66 8.23
C ASN A 60 8.86 5.44 8.52
N ASN A 61 9.57 4.63 7.74
CA ASN A 61 10.97 4.32 7.98
C ASN A 61 11.94 5.31 7.30
N GLY A 62 13.18 5.36 7.79
CA GLY A 62 14.29 6.08 7.16
C GLY A 62 14.30 7.60 7.28
N TRP A 63 13.42 8.21 8.10
CA TRP A 63 13.35 9.67 8.27
C TRP A 63 14.48 10.26 9.13
N VAL A 64 15.02 9.52 10.08
CA VAL A 64 16.06 9.99 11.00
C VAL A 64 17.36 9.22 10.77
N ASN A 65 18.40 9.93 10.33
CA ASN A 65 19.78 9.42 10.25
C ASN A 65 20.70 10.05 11.31
N THR A 66 20.28 11.17 11.91
CA THR A 66 20.95 11.85 13.03
C THR A 66 19.91 12.67 13.80
N ALA A 67 20.07 12.75 15.12
CA ALA A 67 19.29 13.64 15.97
C ALA A 67 19.72 15.11 15.80
N LYS A 68 20.92 15.35 15.27
CA LYS A 68 21.40 16.69 15.00
C LYS A 68 20.61 17.34 13.88
N THR A 69 20.24 18.60 14.08
CA THR A 69 19.66 19.45 13.02
C THR A 69 20.76 20.18 12.27
N HIS A 70 20.49 20.49 11.01
CA HIS A 70 21.34 21.39 10.24
C HIS A 70 21.39 22.79 10.87
N LYS A 71 22.50 23.51 10.62
CA LYS A 71 22.58 24.94 10.92
C LYS A 71 21.57 25.69 10.04
N PRO A 72 21.14 26.92 10.42
CA PRO A 72 20.26 27.72 9.58
C PRO A 72 20.76 27.80 8.13
N PHE A 73 19.90 27.49 7.17
CA PHE A 73 20.17 27.40 5.72
C PHE A 73 21.16 26.31 5.29
N GLY A 74 21.70 25.53 6.22
CA GLY A 74 22.40 24.29 5.90
C GLY A 74 21.39 23.26 5.39
N PHE A 75 21.75 22.54 4.34
CA PHE A 75 20.89 21.53 3.73
C PHE A 75 21.65 20.24 3.47
N ASP A 76 20.89 19.16 3.34
CA ASP A 76 21.36 17.88 2.85
C ASP A 76 20.46 17.34 1.75
N LEU A 77 21.04 16.46 0.94
CA LEU A 77 20.34 15.61 0.01
C LEU A 77 20.62 14.17 0.42
N THR A 78 19.58 13.44 0.77
CA THR A 78 19.64 12.05 1.21
C THR A 78 18.88 11.17 0.23
N ILE A 79 19.52 10.10 -0.26
CA ILE A 79 18.83 9.02 -0.96
C ILE A 79 18.53 7.94 0.06
N THR A 80 17.25 7.55 0.16
CA THR A 80 16.77 6.51 1.06
C THR A 80 16.20 5.36 0.26
N ASN A 81 16.34 4.15 0.80
CA ASN A 81 15.65 2.99 0.29
C ASN A 81 15.09 2.23 1.48
N THR A 82 13.78 2.08 1.54
CA THR A 82 13.09 1.44 2.66
C THR A 82 12.51 0.12 2.22
N VAL A 83 12.68 -0.89 3.08
CA VAL A 83 12.17 -2.24 2.87
C VAL A 83 11.31 -2.61 4.07
N ALA A 84 10.09 -3.05 3.81
CA ALA A 84 9.25 -3.72 4.80
C ALA A 84 9.03 -5.17 4.35
N ILE A 85 8.93 -6.09 5.30
CA ILE A 85 8.72 -7.52 5.04
C ILE A 85 7.44 -7.93 5.76
N ALA A 86 6.51 -8.56 5.04
CA ALA A 86 5.28 -9.05 5.63
C ALA A 86 5.59 -10.23 6.58
N PRO A 87 5.01 -10.23 7.80
CA PRO A 87 5.06 -11.39 8.66
C PRO A 87 4.30 -12.57 8.03
N ARG A 88 4.64 -13.80 8.44
CA ARG A 88 3.99 -15.00 7.90
C ARG A 88 2.47 -15.02 8.11
N SER A 89 2.00 -14.45 9.22
CA SER A 89 0.58 -14.34 9.55
C SER A 89 -0.22 -13.47 8.57
N GLU A 90 0.43 -12.56 7.83
CA GLU A 90 -0.24 -11.68 6.86
C GLU A 90 -0.21 -12.22 5.42
N LYS A 91 0.32 -13.42 5.20
CA LYS A 91 0.40 -14.02 3.86
C LYS A 91 -0.91 -14.66 3.39
N THR A 92 -1.78 -15.00 4.33
CA THR A 92 -3.04 -15.70 4.06
C THR A 92 -4.14 -15.16 4.95
N PHE A 93 -5.38 -15.35 4.54
CA PHE A 93 -6.57 -15.09 5.36
C PHE A 93 -7.60 -16.17 5.11
N ASP A 94 -8.47 -16.40 6.09
CA ASP A 94 -9.60 -17.31 5.93
C ASP A 94 -10.83 -16.51 5.46
N ILE A 95 -11.42 -16.92 4.33
CA ILE A 95 -12.62 -16.27 3.79
C ILE A 95 -13.83 -16.45 4.72
N ALA A 96 -13.89 -17.55 5.46
CA ALA A 96 -14.98 -17.81 6.39
C ALA A 96 -15.04 -16.78 7.53
N GLU A 97 -13.91 -16.16 7.88
CA GLU A 97 -13.82 -15.13 8.91
C GLU A 97 -14.27 -13.74 8.42
N LEU A 98 -14.47 -13.55 7.11
CA LEU A 98 -14.87 -12.25 6.55
C LEU A 98 -16.35 -11.92 6.79
N GLY A 99 -17.18 -12.93 7.09
CA GLY A 99 -18.63 -12.75 7.24
C GLY A 99 -19.27 -12.16 5.97
N LEU A 100 -19.00 -12.77 4.82
CA LEU A 100 -19.58 -12.36 3.53
C LEU A 100 -21.10 -12.62 3.52
N ASN A 101 -21.85 -11.77 2.81
CA ASN A 101 -23.31 -11.82 2.78
C ASN A 101 -23.84 -12.61 1.57
N GLN A 102 -23.26 -12.37 0.40
CA GLN A 102 -23.74 -12.88 -0.89
C GLN A 102 -22.76 -13.89 -1.49
N LEU A 103 -21.53 -13.96 -0.99
CA LEU A 103 -20.54 -14.94 -1.45
C LEU A 103 -20.33 -16.05 -0.42
N GLY A 104 -20.44 -17.29 -0.89
CA GLY A 104 -20.18 -18.50 -0.11
C GLY A 104 -19.03 -19.31 -0.70
N LYS A 105 -18.42 -20.18 0.10
CA LYS A 105 -17.38 -21.10 -0.40
C LYS A 105 -17.97 -22.10 -1.39
N SER A 106 -17.34 -22.26 -2.56
CA SER A 106 -17.73 -23.29 -3.53
C SER A 106 -17.58 -24.71 -2.96
N ASN A 107 -18.43 -25.64 -3.41
CA ASN A 107 -18.35 -27.03 -3.00
C ASN A 107 -16.97 -27.64 -3.35
N GLY A 108 -16.37 -28.38 -2.42
CA GLY A 108 -15.02 -28.96 -2.58
C GLY A 108 -13.86 -27.97 -2.53
N SER A 109 -14.12 -26.66 -2.37
CA SER A 109 -13.06 -25.64 -2.29
C SER A 109 -12.51 -25.44 -0.88
N THR A 110 -11.30 -24.89 -0.81
CA THR A 110 -10.65 -24.42 0.44
C THR A 110 -11.15 -23.02 0.82
N THR A 111 -11.03 -22.63 2.09
CA THR A 111 -11.37 -21.28 2.57
C THR A 111 -10.15 -20.36 2.69
N VAL A 112 -8.94 -20.93 2.73
CA VAL A 112 -7.72 -20.15 2.98
C VAL A 112 -7.22 -19.52 1.68
N ALA A 113 -7.34 -18.21 1.58
CA ALA A 113 -6.87 -17.41 0.46
C ALA A 113 -5.46 -16.86 0.70
N GLN A 114 -4.76 -16.55 -0.38
CA GLN A 114 -3.52 -15.78 -0.33
C GLN A 114 -3.86 -14.29 -0.26
N THR A 115 -3.09 -13.53 0.51
CA THR A 115 -3.10 -12.06 0.40
C THR A 115 -2.24 -11.65 -0.80
N THR A 116 -2.23 -10.35 -1.11
CA THR A 116 -1.36 -9.80 -2.16
C THR A 116 0.11 -10.16 -1.95
N VAL A 117 0.55 -10.32 -0.70
CA VAL A 117 1.94 -10.59 -0.28
C VAL A 117 2.19 -12.08 -0.01
N GLY A 118 1.18 -12.92 -0.24
CA GLY A 118 1.24 -14.37 -0.12
C GLY A 118 1.93 -15.06 -1.29
N ASN A 119 1.79 -16.38 -1.34
CA ASN A 119 2.40 -17.23 -2.35
C ASN A 119 1.69 -17.11 -3.71
N ASN A 120 2.45 -17.34 -4.79
CA ASN A 120 1.95 -17.41 -6.16
C ASN A 120 1.44 -18.83 -6.46
N ASN A 121 0.38 -19.25 -5.77
CA ASN A 121 -0.21 -20.58 -5.94
C ASN A 121 -0.85 -20.75 -7.32
N LYS A 122 -0.90 -22.00 -7.81
CA LYS A 122 -1.61 -22.34 -9.05
C LYS A 122 -3.11 -22.09 -8.90
N LYS A 123 -3.79 -21.81 -10.02
CA LYS A 123 -5.22 -21.43 -10.02
C LYS A 123 -6.12 -22.42 -9.27
N ASN A 124 -5.87 -23.72 -9.45
CA ASN A 124 -6.70 -24.80 -8.90
C ASN A 124 -6.55 -25.01 -7.39
N ASP A 125 -5.52 -24.40 -6.78
CA ASP A 125 -5.25 -24.52 -5.33
C ASP A 125 -5.80 -23.31 -4.55
N ARG A 126 -6.55 -22.43 -5.22
CA ARG A 126 -7.07 -21.19 -4.64
C ARG A 126 -8.57 -21.36 -4.34
N PRO A 127 -9.05 -20.74 -3.25
CA PRO A 127 -10.49 -20.70 -2.98
C PRO A 127 -11.28 -20.18 -4.18
N SER A 128 -12.41 -20.84 -4.44
CA SER A 128 -13.47 -20.33 -5.29
C SER A 128 -14.70 -20.04 -4.45
N LEU A 129 -15.45 -19.01 -4.84
CA LEU A 129 -16.67 -18.57 -4.20
C LEU A 129 -17.83 -18.65 -5.19
N ASP A 130 -18.99 -18.99 -4.63
CA ASP A 130 -20.29 -19.06 -5.28
C ASP A 130 -21.11 -17.83 -4.91
N LEU A 131 -21.95 -17.36 -5.82
CA LEU A 131 -22.97 -16.36 -5.51
C LEU A 131 -24.18 -17.07 -4.89
N LEU A 132 -24.60 -16.60 -3.72
CA LEU A 132 -25.80 -17.02 -3.03
C LEU A 132 -26.91 -16.05 -3.42
N SER A 133 -27.95 -16.54 -4.10
CA SER A 133 -29.10 -15.74 -4.51
C SER A 133 -30.40 -16.41 -4.02
N PRO A 134 -31.51 -15.66 -3.85
CA PRO A 134 -32.82 -16.22 -3.53
C PRO A 134 -33.27 -17.32 -4.49
N TYR A 135 -32.77 -17.31 -5.73
CA TYR A 135 -33.14 -18.27 -6.77
C TYR A 135 -32.22 -19.51 -6.83
N GLY A 136 -31.11 -19.50 -6.09
CA GLY A 136 -30.19 -20.64 -6.00
C GLY A 136 -28.73 -20.25 -5.75
N THR A 137 -27.85 -21.26 -5.86
CA THR A 137 -26.40 -21.07 -5.78
C THR A 137 -25.77 -21.11 -7.17
N TYR A 138 -24.93 -20.13 -7.46
CA TYR A 138 -24.27 -19.97 -8.75
C TYR A 138 -22.79 -20.22 -8.56
N SER A 139 -22.28 -21.28 -9.17
CA SER A 139 -20.95 -21.77 -8.82
C SER A 139 -19.80 -21.00 -9.47
N ASN A 140 -18.70 -20.88 -8.72
CA ASN A 140 -17.40 -20.37 -9.16
C ASN A 140 -17.42 -18.93 -9.72
N VAL A 141 -18.29 -18.06 -9.19
CA VAL A 141 -18.37 -16.67 -9.64
C VAL A 141 -17.11 -15.87 -9.35
N LEU A 142 -16.33 -16.27 -8.34
CA LEU A 142 -15.08 -15.62 -7.99
C LEU A 142 -14.02 -16.66 -7.64
N SER A 143 -12.91 -16.67 -8.38
CA SER A 143 -11.69 -17.38 -7.98
C SER A 143 -10.74 -16.40 -7.32
N MET A 144 -10.36 -16.68 -6.07
CA MET A 144 -9.47 -15.81 -5.32
C MET A 144 -8.13 -15.63 -6.04
N PRO A 145 -7.57 -14.41 -6.06
CA PRO A 145 -6.26 -14.17 -6.64
C PRO A 145 -5.16 -14.98 -5.98
N LYS A 146 -4.08 -15.12 -6.74
CA LYS A 146 -2.79 -15.53 -6.19
C LYS A 146 -2.10 -14.33 -5.53
N GLY A 147 -1.22 -14.58 -4.57
CA GLY A 147 -0.29 -13.56 -4.09
C GLY A 147 0.81 -13.25 -5.11
N SER A 148 1.62 -12.24 -4.81
CA SER A 148 2.76 -11.83 -5.63
C SER A 148 3.89 -12.88 -5.62
N GLY A 149 3.97 -13.67 -4.55
CA GLY A 149 5.15 -14.49 -4.23
C GLY A 149 6.31 -13.68 -3.66
N PHE A 150 6.14 -12.37 -3.46
CA PHE A 150 7.16 -11.47 -2.95
C PHE A 150 6.64 -10.72 -1.71
N PRO A 151 6.98 -11.17 -0.50
CA PRO A 151 6.47 -10.62 0.75
C PRO A 151 7.30 -9.43 1.25
N ALA A 152 7.82 -8.60 0.35
CA ALA A 152 8.63 -7.43 0.69
C ALA A 152 8.25 -6.21 -0.16
N THR A 153 8.49 -5.01 0.35
CA THR A 153 8.39 -3.75 -0.41
C THR A 153 9.78 -3.20 -0.64
N ILE A 154 9.93 -2.42 -1.71
CA ILE A 154 11.11 -1.61 -1.95
C ILE A 154 10.59 -0.23 -2.33
N LEU A 155 10.93 0.78 -1.54
CA LEU A 155 10.49 2.15 -1.75
C LEU A 155 11.68 3.10 -1.66
N PRO A 156 12.33 3.40 -2.81
CA PRO A 156 13.36 4.41 -2.86
C PRO A 156 12.72 5.80 -2.72
N ALA A 157 13.46 6.75 -2.16
CA ALA A 157 13.06 8.14 -2.12
C ALA A 157 14.26 9.07 -2.04
N ILE A 158 14.07 10.27 -2.58
CA ILE A 158 14.97 11.40 -2.40
C ILE A 158 14.40 12.26 -1.26
N GLN A 159 15.22 12.60 -0.29
CA GLN A 159 14.88 13.45 0.84
C GLN A 159 15.80 14.67 0.84
N ILE A 160 15.23 15.84 1.09
CA ILE A 160 15.97 17.10 1.23
C ILE A 160 15.63 17.67 2.60
N GLY A 161 16.66 17.88 3.42
CA GLY A 161 16.56 18.52 4.74
C GLY A 161 17.09 19.94 4.69
N MET A 162 16.47 20.87 5.43
CA MET A 162 16.95 22.24 5.58
C MET A 162 16.84 22.70 7.03
N GLY A 163 17.97 23.15 7.58
CA GLY A 163 18.05 23.72 8.91
C GLY A 163 17.43 25.13 8.96
N LEU A 164 16.69 25.37 10.04
CA LEU A 164 16.04 26.63 10.39
C LEU A 164 16.65 27.18 11.68
N MET A 165 16.07 28.27 12.18
CA MET A 165 16.46 28.86 13.48
C MET A 165 16.10 27.93 14.66
N LYS A 166 16.74 28.18 15.82
CA LYS A 166 16.45 27.48 17.09
C LYS A 166 16.57 25.95 16.99
N GLU A 167 17.59 25.47 16.29
CA GLU A 167 17.84 24.04 16.10
C GLU A 167 16.62 23.26 15.58
N THR A 168 15.95 23.83 14.58
CA THR A 168 14.80 23.22 13.91
C THR A 168 15.20 22.85 12.49
N GLU A 169 14.58 21.83 11.92
CA GLU A 169 14.81 21.39 10.56
C GLU A 169 13.48 20.96 9.95
N ILE A 170 13.27 21.33 8.69
CA ILE A 170 12.20 20.78 7.86
C ILE A 170 12.81 19.82 6.85
N SER A 171 12.06 18.80 6.48
CA SER A 171 12.47 17.88 5.43
C SER A 171 11.31 17.56 4.53
N ILE A 172 11.60 17.40 3.24
CA ILE A 172 10.67 16.87 2.25
C ILE A 172 11.23 15.57 1.70
N ARG A 173 10.35 14.61 1.41
CA ARG A 173 10.69 13.32 0.80
C ARG A 173 9.81 13.09 -0.40
N TYR A 174 10.39 12.55 -1.46
CA TYR A 174 9.67 12.24 -2.69
C TYR A 174 10.24 10.99 -3.37
N SER A 175 9.37 10.11 -3.85
CA SER A 175 9.72 9.11 -4.85
C SER A 175 9.13 9.51 -6.19
N PRO A 176 9.95 9.55 -7.26
CA PRO A 176 9.45 9.61 -8.61
C PRO A 176 8.41 8.50 -8.87
N PRO A 177 7.46 8.71 -9.80
CA PRO A 177 6.51 7.67 -10.16
C PRO A 177 7.24 6.45 -10.72
N ILE A 178 7.06 5.30 -10.06
CA ILE A 178 7.60 4.02 -10.53
C ILE A 178 6.45 3.28 -11.22
N ASN A 179 6.59 3.07 -12.53
CA ASN A 179 5.62 2.35 -13.33
C ASN A 179 5.93 0.85 -13.25
N TYR A 180 4.99 0.07 -12.74
CA TYR A 180 5.12 -1.38 -12.66
C TYR A 180 4.48 -2.09 -13.85
N GLY A 181 4.21 -1.39 -14.95
CA GLY A 181 3.50 -1.90 -16.12
C GLY A 181 1.98 -1.93 -15.88
N ARG A 182 1.34 -3.06 -16.18
CA ARG A 182 -0.12 -3.28 -16.02
C ARG A 182 -0.64 -3.22 -14.58
N TYR A 183 0.22 -2.92 -13.60
CA TYR A 183 -0.08 -2.99 -12.17
C TYR A 183 -0.03 -1.61 -11.50
N GLY A 184 -0.01 -0.59 -12.34
CA GLY A 184 -0.17 0.78 -11.92
C GLY A 184 1.13 1.51 -11.67
N THR A 185 0.95 2.76 -11.30
CA THR A 185 2.04 3.68 -10.97
C THR A 185 2.00 3.95 -9.49
N ILE A 186 3.13 3.78 -8.82
CA ILE A 186 3.31 4.15 -7.41
C ILE A 186 4.06 5.46 -7.36
N ASN A 187 3.51 6.45 -6.66
CA ASN A 187 4.24 7.64 -6.26
C ASN A 187 4.01 7.89 -4.77
N HIS A 188 4.96 8.57 -4.13
CA HIS A 188 4.76 9.03 -2.77
C HIS A 188 5.52 10.32 -2.51
N TRP A 189 5.03 11.06 -1.51
CA TRP A 189 5.71 12.22 -0.95
C TRP A 189 5.54 12.22 0.57
N GLY A 190 6.34 13.01 1.26
CA GLY A 190 6.18 13.26 2.68
C GLY A 190 6.90 14.51 3.12
N ILE A 191 6.53 14.97 4.32
CA ILE A 191 7.17 16.10 4.99
C ILE A 191 7.46 15.73 6.44
N ALA A 192 8.53 16.27 6.98
CA ALA A 192 8.90 16.10 8.38
C ALA A 192 9.40 17.40 8.98
N MET A 193 9.23 17.52 10.29
CA MET A 193 9.81 18.57 11.11
C MET A 193 10.58 17.91 12.25
N LYS A 194 11.83 18.31 12.45
CA LYS A 194 12.72 17.85 13.51
C LYS A 194 13.19 19.03 14.36
N HIS A 195 13.22 18.85 15.66
CA HIS A 195 13.67 19.86 16.62
C HIS A 195 14.68 19.25 17.59
N ASN A 196 15.87 19.84 17.66
CA ASN A 196 16.89 19.43 18.61
C ASN A 196 16.57 20.01 19.99
N LEU A 197 16.55 19.14 20.99
CA LEU A 197 16.26 19.46 22.38
C LEU A 197 17.51 19.82 23.17
N ARG A 198 18.70 19.68 22.56
CA ARG A 198 20.00 20.01 23.19
C ARG A 198 20.03 21.43 23.74
N GLN A 199 19.40 22.39 23.07
CA GLN A 199 19.32 23.77 23.57
C GLN A 199 18.62 23.91 24.94
N TYR A 200 17.74 22.98 25.33
CA TYR A 200 17.04 23.02 26.62
C TYR A 200 17.72 22.20 27.72
N LEU A 201 18.82 21.51 27.41
CA LEU A 201 19.53 20.62 28.33
C LEU A 201 20.96 21.14 28.56
N PRO A 202 21.20 22.00 29.58
CA PRO A 202 22.49 22.65 29.79
C PRO A 202 23.67 21.67 29.91
N ALA A 203 23.47 20.54 30.60
CA ALA A 203 24.49 19.50 30.74
C ALA A 203 24.80 18.77 29.42
N ALA A 204 23.81 18.60 28.54
CA ALA A 204 23.99 17.95 27.24
C ALA A 204 24.75 18.83 26.24
N ARG A 205 24.84 20.15 26.48
CA ARG A 205 25.61 21.05 25.60
C ARG A 205 27.10 20.73 25.58
N LEU A 206 27.64 20.19 26.67
CA LEU A 206 29.05 19.82 26.80
C LEU A 206 29.35 18.40 26.29
N LEU A 207 28.30 17.61 26.02
CA LEU A 207 28.44 16.21 25.65
C LEU A 207 28.40 16.06 24.11
N PRO A 208 29.12 15.07 23.55
CA PRO A 208 29.19 14.86 22.11
C PRO A 208 27.97 14.07 21.59
N PHE A 209 26.76 14.45 22.02
CA PHE A 209 25.51 13.87 21.53
C PHE A 209 24.43 14.94 21.33
N ASP A 210 23.43 14.59 20.53
CA ASP A 210 22.24 15.40 20.24
C ASP A 210 20.99 14.56 20.55
N ILE A 211 19.92 15.20 21.02
CA ILE A 211 18.62 14.57 21.29
C ILE A 211 17.58 15.37 20.54
N SER A 212 16.72 14.72 19.74
CA SER A 212 15.71 15.42 18.96
C SER A 212 14.37 14.72 18.97
N VAL A 213 13.32 15.50 18.80
CA VAL A 213 11.99 15.02 18.46
C VAL A 213 11.72 15.34 16.99
N MET A 214 11.05 14.44 16.29
CA MET A 214 10.62 14.64 14.91
C MET A 214 9.20 14.14 14.73
N ALA A 215 8.41 14.82 13.90
CA ALA A 215 7.15 14.32 13.38
C ALA A 215 7.19 14.29 11.85
N ALA A 216 6.62 13.25 11.24
CA ALA A 216 6.51 13.14 9.79
C ALA A 216 5.13 12.66 9.35
N ILE A 217 4.72 13.09 8.17
CA ILE A 217 3.55 12.58 7.45
C ILE A 217 3.95 12.28 6.01
N SER A 218 3.46 11.17 5.48
CA SER A 218 3.72 10.70 4.12
C SER A 218 2.43 10.20 3.49
N GLN A 219 2.34 10.37 2.17
CA GLN A 219 1.23 9.92 1.35
C GLN A 219 1.78 9.12 0.17
N LEU A 220 1.26 7.91 -0.01
CA LEU A 220 1.47 7.10 -1.20
C LEU A 220 0.15 6.95 -1.96
N ASN A 221 0.22 7.04 -3.27
CA ASN A 221 -0.90 6.79 -4.15
C ASN A 221 -0.52 5.74 -5.20
N ASN A 222 -1.45 4.80 -5.41
CA ASN A 222 -1.41 3.82 -6.47
C ASN A 222 -2.74 3.85 -7.24
N LYS A 223 -2.66 3.70 -8.56
CA LYS A 223 -3.81 3.55 -9.46
C LYS A 223 -3.54 2.36 -10.37
N THR A 224 -4.49 1.42 -10.40
CA THR A 224 -4.53 0.32 -11.36
C THR A 224 -5.79 0.44 -12.21
N ASP A 225 -5.63 0.39 -13.52
CA ASP A 225 -6.77 0.40 -14.45
C ASP A 225 -7.37 -1.02 -14.56
N VAL A 226 -8.69 -1.13 -14.61
CA VAL A 226 -9.42 -2.40 -14.65
C VAL A 226 -9.81 -2.70 -16.09
N THR A 227 -9.09 -3.60 -16.73
CA THR A 227 -9.23 -3.88 -18.16
C THR A 227 -10.06 -5.12 -18.48
N ASN A 228 -10.25 -6.03 -17.51
CA ASN A 228 -10.96 -7.29 -17.74
C ASN A 228 -12.37 -7.27 -17.13
N ASP A 229 -13.33 -7.79 -17.91
CA ASP A 229 -14.66 -8.15 -17.40
C ASP A 229 -14.72 -9.64 -17.08
N PRO A 230 -15.51 -10.04 -16.07
CA PRO A 230 -15.79 -11.45 -15.83
C PRO A 230 -16.49 -12.04 -17.06
N GLN A 231 -15.84 -13.00 -17.72
CA GLN A 231 -16.31 -13.61 -18.99
C GLN A 231 -17.60 -14.43 -18.86
N GLN A 232 -18.19 -14.49 -17.67
CA GLN A 232 -19.29 -15.37 -17.30
C GLN A 232 -20.64 -14.64 -17.14
N TYR A 233 -20.68 -13.31 -17.34
CA TYR A 233 -21.89 -12.53 -17.15
C TYR A 233 -22.63 -12.34 -18.48
N LEU A 234 -23.93 -12.60 -18.46
CA LEU A 234 -24.88 -12.17 -19.48
C LEU A 234 -25.30 -10.72 -19.17
N PHE A 235 -25.68 -9.97 -20.19
CA PHE A 235 -26.12 -8.58 -20.06
C PHE A 235 -27.50 -8.44 -20.69
N ASP A 236 -28.36 -7.62 -20.10
CA ASP A 236 -29.61 -7.26 -20.75
C ASP A 236 -29.36 -6.63 -22.13
N PRO A 237 -30.27 -6.85 -23.10
CA PRO A 237 -30.15 -6.25 -24.42
C PRO A 237 -30.00 -4.72 -24.34
N GLY A 238 -28.97 -4.19 -25.01
CA GLY A 238 -28.73 -2.75 -25.11
C GLY A 238 -27.97 -2.12 -23.94
N ILE A 239 -27.44 -2.91 -22.99
CA ILE A 239 -26.44 -2.40 -22.04
C ILE A 239 -25.09 -2.26 -22.74
N THR A 240 -24.58 -1.04 -22.79
CA THR A 240 -23.20 -0.72 -23.14
C THR A 240 -22.62 0.16 -22.04
N PHE A 241 -21.35 -0.05 -21.69
CA PHE A 241 -20.64 0.81 -20.75
C PHE A 241 -19.18 0.96 -21.14
N ASP A 242 -18.58 2.06 -20.70
CA ASP A 242 -17.17 2.31 -20.94
C ASP A 242 -16.33 1.39 -20.05
N LYS A 243 -15.63 0.45 -20.67
CA LYS A 243 -14.74 -0.48 -19.96
C LYS A 243 -13.40 0.15 -19.61
N THR A 244 -13.08 1.30 -20.20
CA THR A 244 -11.79 1.98 -20.11
C THR A 244 -11.72 3.04 -19.01
N ASP A 245 -12.87 3.45 -18.46
CA ASP A 245 -12.94 4.48 -17.40
C ASP A 245 -12.69 3.95 -15.97
N ARG A 246 -12.49 2.64 -15.84
CA ARG A 246 -12.49 1.94 -14.56
C ARG A 246 -11.11 1.85 -13.95
N SER A 247 -11.00 2.19 -12.68
CA SER A 247 -9.75 2.02 -11.94
C SER A 247 -9.96 1.70 -10.48
N ILE A 248 -9.02 0.97 -9.89
CA ILE A 248 -8.87 0.83 -8.44
C ILE A 248 -7.75 1.77 -7.99
N LYS A 249 -8.06 2.65 -7.05
CA LYS A 249 -7.12 3.62 -6.46
C LYS A 249 -6.87 3.24 -5.02
N MET A 250 -5.61 3.08 -4.65
CA MET A 250 -5.18 2.82 -3.27
C MET A 250 -4.35 4.00 -2.77
N GLY A 251 -4.80 4.62 -1.68
CA GLY A 251 -4.09 5.67 -0.97
C GLY A 251 -3.63 5.18 0.39
N VAL A 252 -2.36 5.37 0.72
CA VAL A 252 -1.79 5.04 2.03
C VAL A 252 -1.24 6.32 2.66
N THR A 253 -1.79 6.71 3.80
CA THR A 253 -1.30 7.79 4.64
C THR A 253 -0.55 7.19 5.81
N ALA A 254 0.69 7.60 6.01
CA ALA A 254 1.53 7.16 7.12
C ALA A 254 2.02 8.38 7.90
N TRP A 255 2.00 8.30 9.23
CA TRP A 255 2.54 9.34 10.09
C TRP A 255 3.34 8.73 11.23
N ASN A 256 4.35 9.46 11.70
CA ASN A 256 5.14 9.04 12.84
C ASN A 256 5.59 10.22 13.71
N THR A 257 5.95 9.93 14.95
CA THR A 257 6.66 10.82 15.85
C THR A 257 7.80 10.04 16.50
N ILE A 258 9.01 10.57 16.43
CA ILE A 258 10.25 9.88 16.79
C ILE A 258 11.06 10.74 17.75
N LEU A 259 11.41 10.18 18.90
CA LEU A 259 12.45 10.69 19.78
C LEU A 259 13.75 9.96 19.41
N SER A 260 14.82 10.71 19.14
CA SER A 260 16.12 10.14 18.79
C SER A 260 17.25 10.77 19.56
N ALA A 261 18.29 9.97 19.83
CA ALA A 261 19.56 10.43 20.34
C ALA A 261 20.68 9.94 19.41
N SER A 262 21.62 10.81 19.07
CA SER A 262 22.77 10.43 18.24
C SER A 262 24.06 11.03 18.74
N THR A 263 25.16 10.28 18.65
CA THR A 263 26.49 10.83 18.87
C THR A 263 26.87 11.81 17.75
N SER A 264 27.80 12.70 18.06
CA SER A 264 28.29 13.78 17.19
C SER A 264 29.82 13.64 17.02
N LEU A 265 30.30 12.43 16.68
CA LEU A 265 31.74 12.14 16.56
C LEU A 265 32.24 12.45 15.12
N PRO A 266 33.56 12.63 14.93
CA PRO A 266 34.11 13.01 13.62
C PRO A 266 33.97 11.95 12.52
N PHE A 267 34.07 10.66 12.87
CA PHE A 267 34.22 9.55 11.90
C PHE A 267 33.02 8.60 11.82
N PHE A 268 32.34 8.32 12.94
CA PHE A 268 31.16 7.45 12.99
C PHE A 268 30.13 8.03 13.96
N ASN A 269 28.84 7.84 13.70
CA ASN A 269 27.80 8.23 14.64
C ASN A 269 26.96 7.01 15.00
N ILE A 270 26.62 6.89 16.28
CA ILE A 270 25.66 5.91 16.78
C ILE A 270 24.34 6.67 16.96
N ILE A 271 23.27 6.11 16.44
CA ILE A 271 21.92 6.64 16.60
C ILE A 271 21.01 5.56 17.21
N GLY A 272 20.20 5.97 18.17
CA GLY A 272 19.07 5.22 18.67
C GLY A 272 17.82 6.07 18.61
N SER A 273 16.68 5.44 18.35
CA SER A 273 15.39 6.12 18.32
C SER A 273 14.26 5.24 18.82
N ILE A 274 13.25 5.88 19.37
CA ILE A 274 11.96 5.29 19.72
C ILE A 274 10.87 6.17 19.13
N GLY A 275 9.74 5.60 18.78
CA GLY A 275 8.68 6.38 18.18
C GLY A 275 7.33 5.68 18.17
N TYR A 276 6.31 6.45 17.85
CA TYR A 276 4.95 6.00 17.62
C TYR A 276 4.55 6.32 16.18
N SER A 277 3.76 5.46 15.55
CA SER A 277 3.36 5.64 14.16
C SER A 277 1.97 5.10 13.89
N GLY A 278 1.26 5.72 12.95
CA GLY A 278 -0.02 5.24 12.44
C GLY A 278 0.00 5.11 10.92
N ILE A 279 -0.87 4.23 10.43
CA ILE A 279 -1.06 3.95 9.00
C ILE A 279 -2.58 3.94 8.75
N MET A 280 -3.01 4.65 7.71
CA MET A 280 -4.38 4.62 7.21
C MET A 280 -4.35 4.27 5.73
N ALA A 281 -5.10 3.26 5.34
CA ALA A 281 -5.29 2.88 3.95
C ALA A 281 -6.71 3.22 3.51
N ARG A 282 -6.85 3.77 2.31
CA ARG A 282 -8.14 4.04 1.67
C ARG A 282 -8.09 3.47 0.28
N MET A 283 -9.16 2.80 -0.11
CA MET A 283 -9.27 2.24 -1.44
C MET A 283 -10.58 2.66 -2.07
N LYS A 284 -10.50 3.07 -3.33
CA LYS A 284 -11.64 3.49 -4.14
C LYS A 284 -11.68 2.69 -5.42
N ALA A 285 -12.88 2.35 -5.87
CA ALA A 285 -13.13 1.81 -7.19
C ALA A 285 -13.89 2.88 -7.96
N THR A 286 -13.26 3.47 -8.97
CA THR A 286 -13.86 4.52 -9.78
C THR A 286 -14.26 4.00 -11.16
N GLY A 287 -15.32 4.57 -11.74
CA GLY A 287 -15.91 4.12 -13.01
C GLY A 287 -17.10 3.19 -12.78
N THR A 288 -17.60 2.60 -13.88
CA THR A 288 -18.83 1.79 -13.84
C THR A 288 -18.54 0.30 -13.68
N TYR A 289 -18.99 -0.34 -12.61
CA TYR A 289 -18.76 -1.78 -12.38
C TYR A 289 -20.05 -2.60 -12.53
N PRO A 290 -20.06 -3.63 -13.38
CA PRO A 290 -21.18 -4.56 -13.50
C PRO A 290 -21.20 -5.54 -12.32
N ILE A 291 -22.31 -5.57 -11.56
CA ILE A 291 -22.53 -6.46 -10.42
C ILE A 291 -23.59 -7.52 -10.77
N PRO A 292 -23.25 -8.80 -10.90
CA PRO A 292 -24.20 -9.83 -11.35
C PRO A 292 -25.34 -10.08 -10.35
N SER A 293 -26.52 -10.33 -10.90
CA SER A 293 -27.63 -10.99 -10.23
C SER A 293 -27.63 -12.46 -10.62
N GLY A 294 -27.88 -13.35 -9.66
CA GLY A 294 -28.09 -14.77 -9.95
C GLY A 294 -29.56 -15.00 -10.28
N GLU A 295 -29.85 -15.48 -11.49
CA GLU A 295 -31.20 -15.76 -11.99
C GLU A 295 -31.36 -17.18 -12.55
N THR A 296 -32.59 -17.67 -12.60
CA THR A 296 -32.89 -19.01 -13.13
C THR A 296 -33.98 -18.89 -14.19
N ASP A 297 -33.68 -19.36 -15.39
CA ASP A 297 -34.64 -19.45 -16.49
C ASP A 297 -34.87 -20.92 -16.90
N ALA A 298 -35.58 -21.13 -18.01
CA ALA A 298 -35.80 -22.46 -18.57
C ALA A 298 -34.50 -23.16 -19.05
N SER A 299 -33.42 -22.40 -19.26
CA SER A 299 -32.10 -22.84 -19.71
C SER A 299 -31.18 -23.19 -18.53
N GLY A 300 -31.50 -22.74 -17.32
CA GLY A 300 -30.81 -23.05 -16.06
C GLY A 300 -30.41 -21.80 -15.28
N ASN A 301 -29.41 -21.97 -14.42
CA ASN A 301 -28.86 -20.87 -13.60
C ASN A 301 -27.91 -20.01 -14.43
N MET A 302 -28.14 -18.70 -14.45
CA MET A 302 -27.30 -17.73 -15.13
C MET A 302 -26.97 -16.51 -14.27
N LEU A 303 -25.84 -15.87 -14.57
CA LEU A 303 -25.45 -14.59 -13.98
C LEU A 303 -25.79 -13.49 -14.98
N LEU A 304 -26.74 -12.63 -14.63
CA LEU A 304 -27.23 -11.58 -15.50
C LEU A 304 -26.91 -10.21 -14.91
N ILE A 305 -26.59 -9.26 -15.79
CA ILE A 305 -26.37 -7.86 -15.46
C ILE A 305 -27.54 -7.07 -16.02
N HIS A 306 -28.36 -6.54 -15.13
CA HIS A 306 -29.37 -5.55 -15.48
C HIS A 306 -28.80 -4.13 -15.51
N ARG A 307 -29.60 -3.18 -15.98
CA ARG A 307 -29.19 -1.77 -16.07
C ARG A 307 -28.95 -1.17 -14.68
N GLU A 308 -29.77 -1.53 -13.71
CA GLU A 308 -29.66 -1.12 -12.30
C GLU A 308 -28.44 -1.72 -11.59
N ASN A 309 -27.89 -2.82 -12.11
CA ASN A 309 -26.71 -3.49 -11.61
C ASN A 309 -25.39 -2.84 -12.08
N MET A 310 -25.48 -1.77 -12.87
CA MET A 310 -24.35 -0.96 -13.31
C MET A 310 -24.04 0.10 -12.26
N VAL A 311 -23.15 -0.23 -11.32
CA VAL A 311 -22.86 0.62 -10.17
C VAL A 311 -21.70 1.56 -10.47
N ASN A 312 -21.97 2.86 -10.37
CA ASN A 312 -20.95 3.90 -10.49
C ASN A 312 -20.21 4.09 -9.17
N ASP A 313 -18.89 4.12 -9.25
CA ASP A 313 -17.98 4.31 -8.13
C ASP A 313 -18.37 3.46 -6.89
N PRO A 314 -18.43 2.12 -7.02
CA PRO A 314 -19.00 1.25 -5.98
C PRO A 314 -18.24 1.32 -4.65
N MET A 315 -17.02 1.87 -4.64
CA MET A 315 -16.24 2.07 -3.42
C MET A 315 -15.64 3.48 -3.42
N ASN A 316 -16.07 4.32 -2.47
CA ASN A 316 -15.71 5.73 -2.38
C ASN A 316 -15.02 6.11 -1.06
#